data_AF-A0AAN5R5H4-F1
#
_entry.id   AF-A0AAN5R5H4-F1
#
_cell.length_a   1.000
_cell.length_b   1.000
_cell.length_c   1.000
_cell.angle_alpha   90.00
_cell.angle_beta   90.00
_cell.angle_gamma   90.00
#
_symmetry.space_group_name_H-M   'P 1'
#
loop_
_entity.id
_entity.type
_entity.pdbx_description
1 polymer ?
#
loop_
_entity_poly.entity_id
_entity_poly.type
_entity_poly.pdbx_seq_one_letter_code
_entity_poly.pdbx_strand_id
1 'polypeptide(L)' 'MLIKNKVEKVKPSLSDYVPRDETRISRNPAMEREMLFFSTLSQRMRENPTQGNLEALIQSDENITEMVSKSRSPK' A
#
# COMPACT_ATOMS: atom_id res chain seq x y z
N MET A 1 59.37 -13.72 -12.62
CA MET A 1 58.45 -14.38 -11.67
C MET A 1 57.03 -13.91 -11.97
N LEU A 2 56.12 -14.80 -12.38
CA LEU A 2 54.70 -14.46 -12.57
C LEU A 2 53.95 -14.70 -11.25
N ILE A 3 53.40 -13.64 -10.66
CA ILE A 3 52.53 -13.73 -9.50
C ILE A 3 51.12 -14.08 -10.00
N LYS A 4 50.71 -15.34 -9.81
CA LYS A 4 49.34 -15.80 -10.09
C LYS A 4 48.42 -15.30 -8.98
N ASN A 5 47.83 -14.12 -9.17
CA ASN A 5 46.72 -13.67 -8.32
C ASN A 5 45.47 -14.51 -8.64
N LYS A 6 45.16 -15.47 -7.76
CA LYS A 6 43.86 -16.16 -7.77
C LYS A 6 42.81 -15.14 -7.32
N VAL A 7 42.04 -14.62 -8.27
CA VAL A 7 40.81 -13.90 -7.97
C VAL A 7 39.78 -14.95 -7.58
N GLU A 8 39.61 -15.17 -6.27
CA GLU A 8 38.48 -15.92 -5.75
C GLU A 8 37.20 -15.18 -6.16
N LYS A 9 36.38 -15.84 -6.98
CA LYS A 9 35.06 -15.32 -7.32
C LYS A 9 34.19 -15.39 -6.08
N VAL A 10 34.06 -14.25 -5.38
CA VAL A 10 33.11 -14.06 -4.30
C VAL A 10 31.73 -14.42 -4.85
N LYS A 11 31.16 -15.53 -4.35
CA LYS A 11 29.80 -15.92 -4.72
C LYS A 11 28.85 -14.96 -4.02
N PRO A 12 27.89 -14.35 -4.73
CA PRO A 12 26.90 -13.50 -4.09
C PRO A 12 26.17 -14.31 -3.01
N SER A 13 26.11 -13.72 -1.83
CA SER A 13 25.37 -14.25 -0.68
C SER A 13 23.87 -14.17 -0.97
N LEU A 14 23.06 -15.01 -0.33
CA LEU A 14 21.60 -14.96 -0.49
C LEU A 14 21.02 -13.57 -0.18
N SER A 15 21.68 -12.82 0.71
CA SER A 15 21.34 -11.44 1.06
C SER A 15 21.60 -10.41 -0.04
N ASP A 16 22.39 -10.74 -1.07
CA ASP A 16 22.60 -9.90 -2.26
C ASP A 16 21.42 -10.02 -3.25
N TYR A 17 20.54 -11.01 -3.05
CA TYR A 17 19.33 -11.24 -3.85
C TYR A 17 18.03 -10.80 -3.17
N VAL A 18 18.08 -10.44 -1.88
CA VAL A 18 16.91 -9.89 -1.17
C VAL A 18 16.87 -8.40 -1.46
N PRO A 19 15.86 -7.88 -2.19
CA PRO A 19 15.73 -6.44 -2.42
C PRO A 19 15.59 -5.77 -1.05
N ARG A 20 16.62 -5.03 -0.64
CA ARG A 20 16.59 -4.26 0.61
C ARG A 20 15.68 -3.06 0.37
N ASP A 21 14.48 -3.11 0.95
CA ASP A 21 13.55 -1.99 1.13
C ASP A 21 12.84 -1.39 -0.10
N GLU A 22 13.23 -1.70 -1.34
CA GLU A 22 12.62 -1.08 -2.54
C GLU A 22 11.17 -1.52 -2.85
N THR A 23 10.67 -2.57 -2.20
CA THR A 23 9.28 -3.06 -2.38
C THR A 23 8.34 -2.66 -1.24
N ARG A 24 8.77 -1.80 -0.31
CA ARG A 24 7.89 -1.27 0.74
C ARG A 24 6.82 -0.38 0.12
N ILE A 25 5.63 -0.95 -0.05
CA ILE A 25 4.42 -0.18 -0.38
C ILE A 25 4.22 0.84 0.74
N SER A 26 4.29 2.12 0.39
CA SER A 26 3.99 3.21 1.32
C SER A 26 2.55 3.06 1.81
N ARG A 27 2.39 2.72 3.08
CA ARG A 27 1.07 2.62 3.71
C ARG A 27 0.59 4.01 4.08
N ASN A 28 -0.65 4.33 3.74
CA ASN A 28 -1.34 5.53 4.21
C ASN A 28 -2.33 5.12 5.30
N PRO A 29 -2.00 5.29 6.61
CA PRO A 29 -2.86 4.82 7.69
C PRO A 29 -4.23 5.50 7.71
N ALA A 30 -4.35 6.72 7.17
CA ALA A 30 -5.65 7.39 7.04
C ALA A 30 -6.53 6.70 5.99
N MET A 31 -5.94 6.37 4.84
CA MET A 31 -6.63 5.60 3.79
C MET A 31 -7.06 4.22 4.29
N GLU A 32 -6.19 3.50 5.00
CA GLU A 32 -6.51 2.17 5.54
C GLU A 32 -7.70 2.22 6.50
N ARG A 33 -7.75 3.23 7.38
CA ARG A 33 -8.90 3.44 8.27
C ARG A 33 -10.19 3.73 7.52
N GLU A 34 -10.12 4.59 6.52
CA GLU A 34 -11.31 4.96 5.73
C GLU A 34 -11.84 3.76 4.92
N MET A 35 -10.94 2.95 4.33
CA MET A 35 -11.30 1.71 3.64
C MET A 35 -11.98 0.70 4.57
N LEU A 36 -11.50 0.56 5.81
CA LEU A 36 -12.13 -0.31 6.82
C LEU A 36 -13.51 0.21 7.23
N PHE A 37 -13.64 1.53 7.40
CA PHE A 37 -14.92 2.18 7.68
C PHE A 37 -15.93 1.95 6.55
N PHE A 38 -15.52 2.21 5.30
CA PHE A 38 -16.32 1.94 4.10
C PHE A 38 -16.77 0.48 4.00
N SER A 39 -15.86 -0.47 4.25
CA SER A 39 -16.17 -1.90 4.24
C SER A 39 -17.22 -2.27 5.29
N THR A 40 -17.10 -1.73 6.49
CA THR A 40 -18.04 -1.95 7.59
C THR A 40 -19.42 -1.35 7.28
N LEU A 41 -19.47 -0.13 6.74
CA LEU A 41 -20.71 0.50 6.31
C LEU A 41 -21.38 -0.26 5.16
N SER A 42 -20.60 -0.73 4.18
CA SER A 42 -21.09 -1.53 3.06
C SER A 42 -21.76 -2.82 3.55
N GLN A 43 -21.18 -3.46 4.57
CA GLN A 43 -21.80 -4.62 5.19
C GLN A 43 -23.12 -4.24 5.87
N ARG A 44 -23.13 -3.19 6.69
CA ARG A 44 -24.36 -2.73 7.35
C ARG A 44 -25.45 -2.35 6.36
N MET A 45 -25.11 -1.76 5.22
CA MET A 45 -26.08 -1.41 4.17
C MET A 45 -26.75 -2.63 3.54
N ARG A 46 -26.07 -3.78 3.48
CA ARG A 46 -26.68 -5.03 3.01
C ARG A 46 -27.63 -5.64 4.04
N GLU A 47 -27.32 -5.49 5.32
CA GLU A 47 -28.09 -6.06 6.43
C GLU A 47 -29.28 -5.17 6.81
N ASN A 48 -29.08 -3.86 6.86
CA ASN A 48 -30.05 -2.85 7.23
C ASN A 48 -29.81 -1.54 6.46
N PRO A 49 -30.37 -1.42 5.24
CA PRO A 49 -30.24 -0.22 4.43
C PRO A 49 -30.99 0.95 5.09
N THR A 50 -30.26 2.02 5.40
CA THR A 50 -30.84 3.26 5.90
C THR A 50 -30.28 4.45 5.13
N GLN A 51 -31.05 5.53 5.04
CA GLN A 51 -30.63 6.73 4.32
C GLN A 51 -29.34 7.33 4.92
N GLY A 52 -29.23 7.37 6.25
CA GLY A 52 -28.01 7.89 6.91
C GLY A 52 -26.77 7.03 6.65
N ASN A 53 -26.92 5.70 6.58
CA ASN A 53 -25.81 4.82 6.22
C ASN A 53 -25.41 4.97 4.74
N LEU A 54 -26.39 5.21 3.85
CA LEU A 54 -26.12 5.47 2.43
C LEU A 54 -25.34 6.78 2.26
N GLU A 55 -25.75 7.84 2.92
CA GLU A 55 -25.05 9.13 2.92
C GLU A 55 -23.62 9.00 3.45
N ALA A 56 -23.45 8.28 4.57
CA ALA A 56 -22.12 8.02 5.13
C ALA A 56 -21.23 7.18 4.18
N LEU A 57 -21.82 6.24 3.43
CA LEU A 57 -21.10 5.42 2.46
C LEU A 57 -20.60 6.27 1.28
N ILE A 58 -21.47 7.14 0.74
CA ILE A 58 -21.12 8.08 -0.35
C ILE A 58 -20.00 9.02 0.11
N GLN A 59 -20.12 9.61 1.30
CA GLN A 59 -19.10 10.51 1.82
C GLN A 59 -17.74 9.81 2.00
N SER A 60 -17.74 8.56 2.43
CA SER A 60 -16.52 7.78 2.60
C SER A 60 -15.86 7.45 1.25
N ASP A 61 -16.65 7.14 0.22
CA ASP A 61 -16.16 6.93 -1.16
C ASP A 61 -15.49 8.20 -1.73
N GLU A 62 -16.10 9.37 -1.50
CA GLU A 62 -15.54 10.66 -1.88
C GLU A 62 -14.20 10.92 -1.18
N ASN A 63 -14.12 10.65 0.14
CA ASN A 63 -12.88 10.82 0.92
C ASN A 63 -11.75 9.93 0.40
N ILE A 64 -12.05 8.66 0.09
CA ILE A 64 -11.08 7.72 -0.51
C ILE A 64 -10.59 8.26 -1.85
N THR A 65 -11.51 8.69 -2.71
CA THR A 65 -11.21 9.24 -4.03
C THR A 65 -10.33 10.48 -3.95
N GLU A 66 -10.59 11.39 -3.01
CA GLU A 66 -9.79 12.59 -2.77
C GLU A 66 -8.37 12.22 -2.31
N MET A 67 -8.23 11.29 -1.37
CA MET A 67 -6.92 10.83 -0.88
C MET A 67 -6.10 10.15 -2.00
N VAL A 68 -6.74 9.36 -2.87
CA VAL A 68 -6.08 8.77 -4.04
C VAL A 68 -5.63 9.86 -5.02
N SER A 69 -6.49 10.85 -5.29
CA SER A 69 -6.18 11.94 -6.22
C SER A 69 -5.01 12.80 -5.76
N LYS A 70 -4.95 13.13 -4.46
CA LYS A 70 -3.80 13.84 -3.85
C LYS A 70 -2.50 13.04 -3.95
N SER A 71 -2.56 11.72 -3.83
CA SER A 71 -1.37 10.87 -3.95
C SER A 71 -0.82 10.77 -5.38
N ARG A 72 -1.63 11.06 -6.41
CA ARG A 72 -1.28 10.97 -7.83
C ARG A 72 -0.87 12.30 -8.46
N SER A 73 -0.93 13.40 -7.71
CA SER A 73 -0.55 14.72 -8.20
C SER A 73 0.97 14.77 -8.44
N PRO A 74 1.45 15.09 -9.67
CA PRO A 74 2.89 15.18 -9.93
C PRO A 74 3.48 16.34 -9.12
N LYS A 75 4.63 16.09 -8.47
CA LYS A 75 5.47 17.12 -7.86
C LYS A 75 6.21 17.92 -8.91
#